data_AF-A0A1H7WKR6-F1
#
_entry.id   AF-A0A1H7WKR6-F1
#
_cell.length_a   1.000
_cell.length_b   1.000
_cell.length_c   1.000
_cell.angle_alpha   90.00
_cell.angle_beta   90.00
_cell.angle_gamma   90.00
#
_symmetry.space_group_name_H-M   'P 1'
#
loop_
_entity.id
_entity.type
_entity.pdbx_description
1 polymer ?
#
loop_
_entity_poly.entity_id
_entity_poly.type
_entity_poly.pdbx_seq_one_letter_code
_entity_poly.pdbx_strand_id
1 'polypeptide(L)'
;MEKKRIFSVPEGGFTVQKTVEFVQLNSTFTSEVFIEKNKKIFNAKSILGLMSLLIPSKAGKKFTIIAKGEDAVETIKQITNFIEKQLPPTSNLSLWDQEGIENVNHALKDSQSRWTTTVHNIAKSYLTVKNS
;
A
#
# COMPACT_ATOMS: atom_id res chain seq x y z
N MET A 1 -5.89 22.44 13.21
CA MET A 1 -4.72 22.01 12.40
C MET A 1 -5.23 21.07 11.29
N GLU A 2 -4.56 20.98 10.13
CA GLU A 2 -4.94 20.06 9.04
C GLU A 2 -3.76 19.15 8.67
N LYS A 3 -4.02 17.86 8.45
CA LYS A 3 -3.04 16.87 7.96
C LYS A 3 -3.63 16.04 6.84
N LYS A 4 -2.79 15.67 5.86
CA LYS A 4 -3.17 14.84 4.71
C LYS A 4 -2.20 13.68 4.55
N ARG A 5 -2.71 12.54 4.09
CA ARG A 5 -1.90 11.37 3.76
C ARG A 5 -2.53 10.63 2.58
N ILE A 6 -1.71 10.12 1.68
CA ILE A 6 -2.18 9.26 0.59
C ILE A 6 -2.09 7.81 1.07
N PHE A 7 -3.13 7.03 0.80
CA PHE A 7 -3.12 5.59 0.99
C PHE A 7 -3.58 4.87 -0.28
N SER A 8 -3.18 3.61 -0.41
CA SER A 8 -3.61 2.73 -1.51
C SER A 8 -4.57 1.68 -0.95
N VAL A 9 -5.58 1.31 -1.74
CA VAL A 9 -6.45 0.17 -1.39
C VAL A 9 -5.60 -1.11 -1.31
N PRO A 10 -5.72 -1.90 -0.23
CA PRO A 10 -5.01 -3.18 -0.08
C PRO A 10 -5.28 -4.16 -1.23
N GLU A 11 -4.40 -5.14 -1.44
CA GLU A 11 -4.57 -6.17 -2.49
C GLU A 11 -5.88 -6.95 -2.35
N GLY A 12 -6.29 -7.26 -1.11
CA GLY A 12 -7.58 -7.91 -0.82
C GLY A 12 -8.80 -6.98 -0.88
N GLY A 13 -8.62 -5.69 -1.20
CA GLY A 13 -9.69 -4.69 -1.21
C GLY A 13 -10.24 -4.35 0.18
N PHE A 14 -11.29 -3.53 0.19
CA PHE A 14 -12.10 -3.28 1.38
C PHE A 14 -13.33 -4.19 1.39
N THR A 15 -13.45 -5.02 2.42
CA THR A 15 -14.68 -5.77 2.69
C THR A 15 -15.68 -4.92 3.47
N VAL A 16 -16.93 -5.37 3.57
CA VAL A 16 -17.95 -4.73 4.41
C VAL A 16 -17.45 -4.59 5.85
N GLN A 17 -16.92 -5.68 6.42
CA GLN A 17 -16.38 -5.69 7.78
C GLN A 17 -15.26 -4.65 7.97
N LYS A 18 -14.23 -4.67 7.11
CA LYS A 18 -13.11 -3.71 7.19
C LYS A 18 -13.59 -2.27 7.03
N THR A 19 -14.61 -2.03 6.22
CA THR A 19 -15.20 -0.69 6.05
C THR A 19 -15.92 -0.24 7.31
N VAL A 20 -16.67 -1.13 7.97
CA VAL A 20 -17.32 -0.84 9.25
C VAL A 20 -16.28 -0.53 10.33
N GLU A 21 -15.25 -1.36 10.47
CA GLU A 21 -14.15 -1.14 11.42
C GLU A 21 -13.44 0.19 11.15
N PHE A 22 -13.22 0.52 9.87
CA PHE A 22 -12.62 1.80 9.49
C PHE A 22 -13.49 2.99 9.90
N VAL A 23 -14.80 2.92 9.65
CA VAL A 23 -15.75 3.98 10.06
C VAL A 23 -15.81 4.13 11.57
N GLN A 24 -15.81 3.01 12.30
CA GLN A 24 -15.80 2.99 13.76
C GLN A 24 -14.54 3.66 14.30
N LEU A 25 -13.36 3.31 13.77
CA LEU A 25 -12.10 3.97 14.10
C LEU A 25 -12.17 5.47 13.82
N ASN A 26 -12.64 5.88 12.64
CA ASN A 26 -12.75 7.30 12.30
C ASN A 26 -13.70 8.07 13.24
N SER A 27 -14.71 7.39 13.78
CA SER A 27 -15.71 8.00 14.66
C SER A 27 -15.20 8.26 16.08
N THR A 28 -14.08 7.68 16.50
CA THR A 28 -13.50 7.93 17.83
C THR A 28 -12.69 9.22 17.91
N PHE A 29 -12.21 9.75 16.77
CA PHE A 29 -11.41 10.97 16.72
C PHE A 29 -12.25 12.23 16.91
N THR A 30 -11.69 13.25 17.54
CA THR A 30 -12.33 14.57 17.63
C THR A 30 -12.18 15.33 16.32
N SER A 31 -11.10 15.10 15.57
CA SER A 31 -10.91 15.61 14.22
C SER A 31 -12.05 15.22 13.29
N GLU A 32 -12.40 16.13 12.38
CA GLU A 32 -13.15 15.79 11.19
C GLU A 32 -12.23 15.02 10.24
N VAL A 33 -12.72 13.92 9.68
CA VAL A 33 -11.92 13.07 8.79
C VAL A 33 -12.64 12.88 7.46
N PHE A 34 -11.91 13.10 6.38
CA PHE A 34 -12.42 13.05 5.03
C PHE A 34 -11.55 12.19 4.13
N ILE A 35 -12.17 11.57 3.13
CA ILE A 35 -11.49 10.92 2.02
C ILE A 35 -11.75 11.71 0.74
N GLU A 36 -10.69 12.09 0.04
CA GLU A 36 -10.73 12.75 -1.26
C GLU A 36 -10.36 11.76 -2.38
N LYS A 37 -11.19 11.75 -3.43
CA LYS A 37 -10.95 11.05 -4.69
C LYS A 37 -11.51 11.87 -5.84
N ASN A 38 -10.69 12.15 -6.85
CA ASN A 38 -11.09 12.90 -8.05
C ASN A 38 -11.81 14.23 -7.71
N LYS A 39 -11.27 14.99 -6.74
CA LYS A 39 -11.85 16.25 -6.21
C LYS A 39 -13.21 16.11 -5.51
N LYS A 40 -13.73 14.89 -5.33
CA LYS A 40 -14.90 14.61 -4.47
C LYS A 40 -14.42 14.27 -3.07
N ILE A 41 -15.06 14.88 -2.07
CA ILE A 41 -14.76 14.71 -0.65
C ILE A 41 -15.88 13.91 -0.01
N PHE A 42 -15.53 12.90 0.77
CA PHE A 42 -16.44 12.02 1.50
C PHE A 42 -16.12 12.08 2.98
N ASN A 43 -17.13 12.12 3.85
CA ASN A 43 -16.93 12.02 5.29
C ASN A 43 -16.53 10.58 5.66
N ALA A 44 -15.38 10.41 6.31
CA ALA A 44 -14.86 9.10 6.68
C ALA A 44 -15.57 8.45 7.88
N LYS A 45 -16.39 9.22 8.60
CA LYS A 45 -17.27 8.75 9.69
C LYS A 45 -18.65 8.30 9.18
N SER A 46 -18.95 8.47 7.89
CA SER A 46 -20.22 8.04 7.30
C SER A 46 -20.13 6.64 6.71
N ILE A 47 -20.82 5.69 7.33
CA ILE A 47 -20.84 4.30 6.87
C ILE A 47 -21.35 4.17 5.43
N LEU A 48 -22.44 4.85 5.10
CA LEU A 48 -23.06 4.79 3.77
C LEU A 48 -22.11 5.35 2.70
N GLY A 49 -21.49 6.50 2.98
CA GLY A 49 -20.54 7.14 2.07
C GLY A 49 -19.33 6.25 1.80
N LEU A 50 -18.75 5.67 2.86
CA LEU A 50 -17.57 4.83 2.72
C LEU A 50 -17.86 3.47 2.09
N MET A 51 -19.00 2.84 2.38
CA MET A 51 -19.39 1.59 1.70
C MET A 51 -19.49 1.78 0.19
N SER A 52 -20.13 2.86 -0.27
CA SER A 52 -20.25 3.17 -1.70
C SER A 52 -18.92 3.52 -2.37
N LEU A 53 -17.93 3.96 -1.59
CA LEU A 53 -16.64 4.43 -2.10
C LEU A 53 -15.56 3.34 -2.11
N LEU A 54 -15.41 2.62 -0.99
CA LEU A 54 -14.27 1.75 -0.72
C LEU A 54 -14.50 0.31 -1.21
N ILE A 55 -15.68 -0.26 -0.98
CA ILE A 55 -16.00 -1.64 -1.38
C ILE A 55 -15.87 -1.86 -2.91
N PRO A 56 -16.37 -0.97 -3.79
CA PRO A 56 -16.21 -1.16 -5.24
C PRO A 56 -14.82 -0.74 -5.75
N SER A 57 -13.91 -0.29 -4.89
CA SER A 57 -12.59 0.18 -5.32
C SER A 57 -11.60 -0.97 -5.47
N LYS A 58 -10.93 -1.00 -6.62
CA LYS A 58 -9.88 -1.98 -6.92
C LYS A 58 -8.62 -1.73 -6.10
N ALA A 59 -7.87 -2.80 -5.82
CA ALA A 59 -6.55 -2.77 -5.22
C ALA A 59 -5.61 -1.77 -5.91
N GLY A 60 -4.70 -1.18 -5.13
CA GLY A 60 -3.72 -0.20 -5.62
C GLY A 60 -4.30 1.19 -5.93
N LYS A 61 -5.63 1.34 -5.91
CA LYS A 61 -6.27 2.65 -6.10
C LYS A 61 -5.90 3.59 -4.97
N LYS A 62 -5.45 4.79 -5.32
CA LYS A 62 -5.02 5.81 -4.34
C LYS A 62 -6.17 6.72 -3.92
N PHE A 63 -6.14 7.08 -2.65
CA PHE A 63 -7.06 8.01 -2.00
C PHE A 63 -6.25 8.94 -1.10
N THR A 64 -6.74 10.16 -0.92
CA THR A 64 -6.17 11.09 0.06
C THR A 64 -7.07 11.12 1.28
N ILE A 65 -6.52 10.83 2.45
CA ILE A 65 -7.20 11.09 3.72
C ILE A 65 -6.80 12.46 4.25
N ILE A 66 -7.77 13.18 4.81
CA ILE A 66 -7.62 14.53 5.32
C ILE A 66 -8.21 14.55 6.73
N ALA A 67 -7.40 14.90 7.73
CA ALA A 67 -7.84 15.10 9.10
C ALA A 67 -7.74 16.58 9.46
N LYS A 68 -8.81 17.13 10.05
CA LYS A 68 -8.90 18.53 10.49
C LYS A 68 -9.32 18.58 11.95
N GLY A 69 -8.46 19.10 12.81
CA GLY A 69 -8.70 19.17 14.24
C GLY A 69 -7.40 19.32 15.03
N GLU A 70 -7.48 19.19 16.34
CA GLU A 70 -6.34 19.25 17.25
C GLU A 70 -5.56 17.93 17.28
N ASP A 71 -6.27 16.79 17.20
CA ASP A 71 -5.72 15.44 17.17
C ASP A 71 -5.34 14.96 15.75
N ALA A 72 -5.37 15.83 14.73
CA ALA A 72 -5.22 15.46 13.32
C ALA A 72 -3.93 14.68 13.00
N VAL A 73 -2.84 14.91 13.74
CA VAL A 73 -1.59 14.14 13.61
C VAL A 73 -1.78 12.69 14.06
N GLU A 74 -2.36 12.50 15.23
CA GLU A 74 -2.62 11.17 15.80
C GLU A 74 -3.68 10.43 14.99
N THR A 75 -4.73 11.12 14.55
CA THR A 75 -5.74 10.59 13.62
C THR A 75 -5.11 9.97 12.37
N ILE A 76 -4.23 10.71 11.67
CA ILE A 76 -3.57 10.20 10.46
C ILE A 76 -2.68 9.01 10.78
N LYS A 77 -1.96 9.03 11.91
CA LYS A 77 -1.10 7.94 12.35
C LYS A 77 -1.90 6.65 12.59
N GLN A 78 -2.99 6.72 13.35
CA GLN A 78 -3.82 5.54 13.64
C GLN A 78 -4.51 4.98 12.41
N ILE A 79 -5.00 5.84 11.52
CA ILE A 79 -5.60 5.41 10.26
C ILE A 79 -4.56 4.73 9.35
N THR A 80 -3.35 5.29 9.28
CA THR A 80 -2.25 4.68 8.52
C THR A 80 -1.94 3.29 9.05
N ASN A 81 -1.80 3.14 10.38
CA ASN A 81 -1.58 1.86 11.02
C ASN A 81 -2.71 0.86 10.75
N PHE A 82 -3.97 1.31 10.75
CA PHE A 82 -5.11 0.46 10.41
C PHE A 82 -4.99 -0.08 8.99
N ILE A 83 -4.68 0.77 8.01
CA ILE A 83 -4.59 0.36 6.59
C ILE A 83 -3.39 -0.57 6.38
N GLU A 84 -2.24 -0.28 7.01
CA GLU A 84 -1.04 -1.11 6.91
C GLU A 84 -1.23 -2.51 7.48
N LYS A 85 -2.01 -2.67 8.56
CA LYS A 85 -2.39 -4.00 9.07
C LYS A 85 -3.24 -4.82 8.10
N GLN A 86 -3.91 -4.17 7.16
CA GLN A 86 -4.74 -4.84 6.14
C GLN A 86 -3.97 -5.17 4.87
N LEU A 87 -2.77 -4.59 4.71
CA LEU A 87 -1.82 -5.08 3.75
C LEU A 87 -1.28 -6.42 4.27
N PRO A 88 -0.97 -7.38 3.40
CA PRO A 88 -0.13 -8.49 3.84
C PRO A 88 1.08 -7.89 4.55
N PRO A 89 1.58 -8.50 5.66
CA PRO A 89 2.89 -8.12 6.16
C PRO A 89 3.79 -8.08 4.94
N THR A 90 4.62 -7.04 4.82
CA THR A 90 5.70 -7.04 3.84
C THR A 90 6.65 -8.17 4.20
N SER A 91 6.20 -9.42 4.04
CA SER A 91 7.00 -10.60 3.88
C SER A 91 7.67 -10.39 2.54
N ASN A 92 8.78 -9.67 2.65
CA ASN A 92 9.90 -9.68 1.72
C ASN A 92 9.90 -8.67 0.56
N LEU A 93 9.86 -7.38 0.88
CA LEU A 93 10.69 -6.37 0.17
C LEU A 93 11.68 -5.73 1.15
N SER A 94 12.30 -6.60 1.97
CA SER A 94 13.49 -6.31 2.79
C SER A 94 14.47 -7.49 2.86
N LEU A 95 14.20 -8.72 2.37
CA LEU A 95 15.29 -9.73 2.22
C LEU A 95 16.19 -9.48 0.99
N TRP A 96 16.16 -8.29 0.42
CA TRP A 96 17.23 -7.80 -0.46
C TRP A 96 17.95 -6.61 0.17
N ASP A 97 18.00 -6.54 1.50
CA ASP A 97 19.10 -5.89 2.17
C ASP A 97 20.41 -6.51 1.64
N GLN A 98 21.44 -5.69 1.46
CA GLN A 98 22.61 -5.91 0.58
C GLN A 98 23.24 -7.32 0.64
N GLU A 99 23.16 -7.98 1.79
CA GLU A 99 23.58 -9.37 2.04
C GLU A 99 22.90 -10.40 1.12
N GLY A 100 21.61 -10.23 0.81
CA GLY A 100 20.86 -11.12 -0.09
C GLY A 100 21.25 -10.97 -1.56
N ILE A 101 21.54 -9.73 -1.99
CA ILE A 101 22.07 -9.44 -3.33
C ILE A 101 23.46 -10.05 -3.47
N GLU A 102 24.29 -9.97 -2.43
CA GLU A 102 25.64 -10.51 -2.44
C GLU A 102 25.65 -12.05 -2.44
N ASN A 103 24.78 -12.68 -1.66
CA ASN A 103 24.58 -14.14 -1.66
C ASN A 103 24.01 -14.66 -2.99
N VAL A 104 23.05 -13.94 -3.59
CA VAL A 104 22.53 -14.28 -4.91
C VAL A 104 23.59 -14.04 -5.98
N ASN A 105 24.35 -12.96 -5.91
CA ASN A 105 25.47 -12.73 -6.82
C ASN A 105 26.58 -13.79 -6.66
N HIS A 106 26.84 -14.24 -5.44
CA HIS A 106 27.78 -15.32 -5.14
C HIS A 106 27.26 -16.64 -5.74
N ALA A 107 26.01 -17.01 -5.51
CA ALA A 107 25.38 -18.21 -6.08
C ALA A 107 25.25 -18.13 -7.62
N LEU A 108 25.02 -16.94 -8.18
CA LEU A 108 25.01 -16.70 -9.63
C LEU A 108 26.43 -16.83 -10.20
N LYS A 109 27.46 -16.33 -9.52
CA LYS A 109 28.87 -16.51 -9.91
C LYS A 109 29.33 -17.96 -9.78
N ASP A 110 28.90 -18.69 -8.76
CA ASP A 110 29.21 -20.12 -8.62
C ASP A 110 28.52 -20.95 -9.71
N SER A 111 27.28 -20.56 -10.06
CA SER A 111 26.55 -21.17 -11.17
C SER A 111 27.05 -20.73 -12.55
N GLN A 112 27.85 -19.64 -12.69
CA GLN A 112 28.45 -19.17 -13.96
C GLN A 112 29.22 -20.26 -14.71
N SER A 113 29.72 -21.27 -14.01
CA SER A 113 30.37 -22.45 -14.60
C SER A 113 29.42 -23.41 -15.35
N ARG A 114 28.09 -23.27 -15.23
CA ARG A 114 27.07 -24.19 -15.76
C ARG A 114 25.86 -23.48 -16.38
N TRP A 115 26.01 -22.30 -16.98
CA TRP A 115 24.89 -21.66 -17.69
C TRP A 115 24.69 -22.33 -19.04
N THR A 116 23.51 -22.92 -19.24
CA THR A 116 23.10 -23.34 -20.58
C THR A 116 22.75 -22.10 -21.41
N THR A 117 23.01 -22.16 -22.72
CA THR A 117 22.80 -21.06 -23.67
C THR A 117 21.38 -20.48 -23.59
N THR A 118 20.40 -21.33 -23.29
CA THR A 118 18.99 -20.95 -23.11
C THR A 118 18.80 -19.97 -21.95
N VAL A 119 19.40 -20.26 -20.79
CA VAL A 119 19.26 -19.40 -19.60
C VAL A 119 19.98 -18.06 -19.81
N HIS A 120 21.13 -18.07 -20.49
CA HIS A 120 21.85 -16.85 -20.88
C HIS A 120 20.98 -15.94 -21.75
N ASN A 121 20.33 -16.48 -22.78
CA ASN A 121 19.52 -15.69 -23.71
C ASN A 121 18.25 -15.13 -23.06
N ILE A 122 17.62 -15.90 -22.17
CA ILE A 122 16.47 -15.44 -21.39
C ILE A 122 16.88 -14.30 -20.46
N ALA A 123 17.98 -14.43 -19.71
CA ALA A 123 18.45 -13.35 -18.83
C ALA A 123 18.79 -12.06 -19.62
N LYS A 124 19.39 -12.21 -20.80
CA LYS A 124 19.78 -11.08 -21.66
C LYS A 124 18.56 -10.29 -22.17
N SER A 125 17.45 -10.97 -22.49
CA SER A 125 16.23 -10.31 -22.96
C SER A 125 15.62 -9.39 -21.90
N TYR A 126 15.62 -9.81 -20.62
CA TYR A 126 15.12 -8.99 -19.51
C TYR A 126 15.97 -7.74 -19.24
N LEU A 127 17.29 -7.81 -19.46
CA LEU A 127 18.19 -6.68 -19.26
C LEU A 127 18.11 -5.66 -20.41
N THR A 128 17.86 -6.12 -21.64
CA THR A 128 17.68 -5.21 -22.80
C THR A 128 16.35 -4.44 -22.78
N VAL A 129 15.32 -4.96 -22.11
CA VAL A 129 13.98 -4.31 -22.06
C VAL A 129 13.97 -3.07 -21.14
N LYS A 130 14.98 -2.88 -20.28
CA LYS A 130 15.03 -1.74 -19.35
C LYS A 130 15.69 -0.47 -19.91
N ASN A 131 16.23 -0.50 -21.13
CA ASN A 131 16.97 0.63 -21.74
C ASN A 131 16.35 1.14 -23.06
N SER A 132 15.02 1.11 -23.19
CA SER A 132 14.29 1.72 -24.32
C SER A 132 13.13 2.58 -23.83
#